data_AF-A0A550D542-F1
#
_entry.id   AF-A0A550D542-F1
#
_cell.length_a   1.000
_cell.length_b   1.000
_cell.length_c   1.000
_cell.angle_alpha   90.00
_cell.angle_beta   90.00
_cell.angle_gamma   90.00
#
_symmetry.space_group_name_H-M   'P 1'
#
loop_
_entity.id
_entity.type
_entity.pdbx_description
1 polymer ?
#
loop_
_entity_poly.entity_id
_entity_poly.type
_entity_poly.pdbx_seq_one_letter_code
_entity_poly.pdbx_strand_id
1 'polypeptide(L)'
;MALVTNLRQFATSGNVKAFYEWLLTKRKISEATAKSYISGVLSYGDTNNDRKAIRLFAKFLAEEGIITEDFRDKILSVIKVKRSNPDLYVPTLEEVRKTLMLAKEYSENVYLVYRLALESGARLSEILKALSEPERDVCEGDICYYPLAWTRGYKGSYYLFHATPLRKVDITRYAIHDFERRHKDAVAIKYFRKFVSTQMASLGIPFDVIDFIQGRKPTRVLTQHYVSLFGITKEQYKKYAEWLRKTDPV
;
A
#
# COMPACT_ATOMS: atom_id res chain seq x y z
N MET A 1 29.87 14.86 3.45
CA MET A 1 29.34 16.13 3.97
C MET A 1 29.48 17.24 2.93
N ALA A 2 30.69 17.64 2.51
CA ALA A 2 30.90 18.71 1.51
C ALA A 2 30.14 18.54 0.19
N LEU A 3 30.11 17.34 -0.41
CA LEU A 3 29.36 17.06 -1.64
C LEU A 3 27.84 17.32 -1.53
N VAL A 4 27.25 17.00 -0.38
CA VAL A 4 25.81 17.22 -0.13
C VAL A 4 25.54 18.71 0.10
N THR A 5 26.43 19.38 0.83
CA THR A 5 26.40 20.84 1.00
C THR A 5 26.51 21.55 -0.35
N ASN A 6 27.32 21.04 -1.27
CA ASN A 6 27.42 21.58 -2.64
C ASN A 6 26.16 21.32 -3.47
N LEU A 7 25.44 20.22 -3.23
CA LEU A 7 24.13 20.02 -3.89
C LEU A 7 23.09 21.03 -3.39
N ARG A 8 23.19 21.43 -2.11
CA ARG A 8 22.25 22.37 -1.47
C ARG A 8 22.18 23.74 -2.10
N GLN A 9 23.30 24.24 -2.64
CA GLN A 9 23.31 25.53 -3.33
C GLN A 9 22.37 25.56 -4.56
N PHE A 10 22.07 24.39 -5.15
CA PHE A 10 21.18 24.29 -6.30
C PHE A 10 19.70 24.19 -5.92
N ALA A 11 19.36 24.07 -4.62
CA ALA A 11 17.98 24.07 -4.13
C ALA A 11 17.38 25.49 -4.08
N THR A 12 17.51 26.24 -5.17
CA THR A 12 16.91 27.57 -5.35
C THR A 12 15.38 27.45 -5.51
N SER A 13 14.65 28.53 -5.27
CA SER A 13 13.18 28.55 -5.44
C SER A 13 12.76 28.09 -6.84
N GLY A 14 13.48 28.54 -7.87
CA GLY A 14 13.26 28.13 -9.26
C GLY A 14 13.48 26.64 -9.49
N ASN A 15 14.63 26.12 -9.07
CA ASN A 15 14.97 24.70 -9.25
C ASN A 15 14.05 23.77 -8.45
N VAL A 16 13.63 24.19 -7.25
CA VAL A 16 12.69 23.42 -6.42
C VAL A 16 11.31 23.36 -7.07
N LYS A 17 10.83 24.47 -7.65
CA LYS A 17 9.57 24.50 -8.41
C LYS A 17 9.64 23.62 -9.66
N ALA A 18 10.70 23.75 -10.45
CA ALA A 18 10.91 22.93 -11.63
C ALA A 18 11.06 21.44 -11.29
N PHE A 19 11.76 21.12 -10.20
CA PHE A 19 11.85 19.75 -9.70
C PHE A 19 10.48 19.18 -9.30
N TYR A 20 9.64 19.98 -8.62
CA TYR A 20 8.28 19.58 -8.27
C TYR A 20 7.46 19.25 -9.52
N GLU A 21 7.48 20.11 -10.54
CA GLU A 21 6.79 19.88 -11.82
C GLU A 21 7.32 18.63 -12.54
N TRP A 22 8.65 18.44 -12.55
CA TRP A 22 9.30 17.25 -13.11
C TRP A 22 8.90 15.95 -12.39
N LEU A 23 8.71 15.99 -11.07
CA LEU A 23 8.22 14.85 -10.29
C LEU A 23 6.78 14.46 -10.69
N LEU A 24 5.91 15.45 -10.91
CA LEU A 24 4.52 15.19 -11.28
C LEU A 24 4.38 14.71 -12.73
N THR A 25 5.09 15.36 -13.65
CA THR A 25 4.90 15.15 -15.09
C THR A 25 5.73 13.98 -15.62
N LYS A 26 7.05 14.06 -15.48
CA LYS A 26 8.00 13.06 -16.02
C LYS A 26 8.03 11.81 -15.17
N ARG A 27 7.99 11.95 -13.85
CA ARG A 27 8.06 10.82 -12.91
C ARG A 27 6.71 10.27 -12.48
N LYS A 28 5.61 10.97 -12.79
CA LYS A 28 4.23 10.58 -12.45
C LYS A 28 4.08 10.24 -10.96
N ILE A 29 4.80 10.96 -10.10
CA ILE A 29 4.74 10.82 -8.65
C ILE A 29 3.50 11.58 -8.16
N SER A 30 2.82 11.06 -7.13
CA SER A 30 1.65 11.73 -6.57
C SER A 30 2.03 13.06 -5.91
N GLU A 31 1.09 14.01 -5.91
CA GLU A 31 1.30 15.34 -5.34
C GLU A 31 1.79 15.30 -3.89
N ALA A 32 1.17 14.46 -3.05
CA ALA A 32 1.57 14.30 -1.66
C ALA A 32 3.02 13.79 -1.51
N THR A 33 3.45 12.84 -2.36
CA THR A 33 4.84 12.35 -2.33
C THR A 33 5.80 13.38 -2.90
N ALA A 34 5.42 14.12 -3.94
CA ALA A 34 6.23 15.19 -4.49
C ALA A 34 6.50 16.28 -3.43
N LYS A 35 5.46 16.74 -2.71
CA LYS A 35 5.60 17.69 -1.58
C LYS A 35 6.54 17.16 -0.49
N SER A 36 6.41 15.87 -0.14
CA SER A 36 7.30 15.22 0.81
C SER A 36 8.77 15.17 0.32
N TYR A 37 8.99 14.95 -0.97
CA TYR A 37 10.34 15.01 -1.56
C TYR A 37 10.90 16.43 -1.59
N ILE A 38 10.09 17.44 -1.88
CA ILE A 38 10.53 18.84 -1.77
C ILE A 38 10.99 19.12 -0.34
N SER A 39 10.19 18.74 0.66
CA SER A 39 10.57 18.90 2.07
C SER A 39 11.89 18.18 2.40
N GLY A 40 12.08 16.95 1.91
CA GLY A 40 13.32 16.20 2.11
C GLY A 40 14.55 16.80 1.41
N VAL A 41 14.37 17.41 0.23
CA VAL A 41 15.42 18.18 -0.45
C VAL A 41 15.76 19.43 0.33
N LEU A 42 14.78 20.14 0.91
CA LEU A 42 15.04 21.38 1.65
C LEU A 42 15.63 21.14 3.04
N SER A 43 15.17 20.11 3.73
CA SER A 43 15.62 19.77 5.08
C SER A 43 17.00 19.12 5.11
N TYR A 44 17.41 18.46 4.03
CA TYR A 44 18.62 17.63 3.98
C TYR A 44 18.68 16.58 5.10
N GLY A 45 17.53 16.02 5.47
CA GLY A 45 17.44 14.99 6.50
C GLY A 45 18.12 13.66 6.11
N ASP A 46 18.24 12.75 7.08
CA ASP A 46 18.86 11.43 6.88
C ASP A 46 17.85 10.28 6.72
N THR A 47 16.55 10.59 6.64
CA THR A 47 15.55 9.54 6.47
C THR A 47 15.70 8.88 5.11
N ASN A 48 15.19 7.66 4.97
CA ASN A 48 15.17 6.98 3.67
C ASN A 48 14.37 7.77 2.61
N ASN A 49 13.42 8.59 3.03
CA ASN A 49 12.64 9.43 2.15
C ASN A 49 13.46 10.63 1.67
N ASP A 50 14.18 11.29 2.58
CA ASP A 50 15.09 12.40 2.25
C ASP A 50 16.21 11.92 1.33
N ARG A 51 16.83 10.77 1.64
CA ARG A 51 17.85 10.15 0.79
C ARG A 51 17.33 9.87 -0.62
N LYS A 52 16.07 9.41 -0.77
CA LYS A 52 15.44 9.24 -2.10
C LYS A 52 15.22 10.58 -2.79
N ALA A 53 14.74 11.58 -2.06
CA ALA A 53 14.47 12.92 -2.57
C ALA A 53 15.75 13.59 -3.09
N ILE A 54 16.82 13.59 -2.28
CA ILE A 54 18.15 14.12 -2.63
C ILE A 54 18.70 13.44 -3.89
N ARG A 55 18.61 12.10 -3.96
CA ARG A 55 19.04 11.34 -5.15
C ARG A 55 18.23 11.69 -6.39
N LEU A 56 16.92 11.89 -6.25
CA LEU A 56 16.06 12.30 -7.37
C LEU A 56 16.35 13.72 -7.82
N PHE A 57 16.63 14.62 -6.88
CA PHE A 57 17.00 15.99 -7.18
C PHE A 57 18.32 16.07 -7.95
N ALA A 58 19.34 15.31 -7.54
CA ALA A 58 20.59 15.21 -8.31
C ALA A 58 20.38 14.67 -9.73
N LYS A 59 19.46 13.71 -9.93
CA LYS A 59 19.12 13.24 -11.28
C LYS A 59 18.44 14.31 -12.11
N PHE A 60 17.47 15.01 -11.52
CA PHE A 60 16.79 16.14 -12.16
C PHE A 60 17.78 17.22 -12.59
N LEU A 61 18.65 17.69 -11.68
CA LEU A 61 19.63 18.73 -11.98
C LEU A 61 20.59 18.32 -13.11
N ALA A 62 20.96 17.03 -13.19
CA ALA A 62 21.80 16.52 -14.27
C ALA A 62 21.03 16.44 -15.61
N GLU A 63 19.77 16.01 -15.58
CA GLU A 63 18.90 15.98 -16.76
C GLU A 63 18.67 17.38 -17.35
N GLU A 64 18.55 18.40 -16.49
CA GLU A 64 18.42 19.81 -16.90
C GLU A 64 19.78 20.47 -17.24
N GLY A 65 20.88 19.72 -17.18
CA GLY A 65 22.23 20.24 -17.48
C GLY A 65 22.80 21.21 -16.44
N ILE A 66 22.15 21.36 -15.28
CA ILE A 66 22.58 22.26 -14.18
C ILE A 66 23.82 21.71 -13.46
N ILE A 67 23.95 20.37 -13.40
CA ILE A 67 25.15 19.70 -12.92
C ILE A 67 25.62 18.65 -13.91
N THR A 68 26.89 18.25 -13.81
CA THR A 68 27.44 17.18 -14.65
C THR A 68 26.95 15.79 -14.20
N GLU A 69 26.92 14.84 -15.14
CA GLU A 69 26.62 13.43 -14.83
C GLU A 69 27.58 12.83 -13.80
N ASP A 70 28.88 13.17 -13.90
CA ASP A 70 29.89 12.78 -12.93
C ASP A 70 29.58 13.25 -11.51
N PHE A 71 29.14 14.51 -11.37
CA PHE A 71 28.75 15.05 -10.07
C PHE A 71 27.51 14.33 -9.54
N ARG A 72 26.52 14.07 -10.39
CA ARG A 72 25.34 13.26 -10.06
C ARG A 72 25.75 11.86 -9.58
N ASP A 73 26.66 11.18 -10.26
CA ASP A 73 27.08 9.82 -9.89
C ASP A 73 27.86 9.78 -8.57
N LYS A 74 28.69 10.80 -8.30
CA LYS A 74 29.31 10.99 -6.98
C LYS A 74 28.25 11.18 -5.87
N ILE A 75 27.18 11.94 -6.12
CA ILE A 75 26.07 12.06 -5.15
C ILE A 75 25.38 10.70 -4.94
N LEU A 76 25.09 9.97 -6.02
CA LEU A 76 24.42 8.68 -5.93
C LEU A 76 25.30 7.57 -5.31
N SER A 77 26.62 7.71 -5.33
CA SER A 77 27.54 6.79 -4.66
C SER A 77 27.56 7.03 -3.15
N VAL A 78 27.54 8.28 -2.70
CA VAL A 78 27.56 8.65 -1.28
C VAL A 78 26.18 8.46 -0.61
N ILE A 79 25.11 8.94 -1.25
CA ILE A 79 23.76 8.92 -0.67
C ILE A 79 23.06 7.62 -0.99
N LYS A 80 23.36 6.55 -0.24
CA LYS A 80 22.69 5.25 -0.39
C LYS A 80 21.36 5.21 0.37
N VAL A 81 20.33 4.59 -0.21
CA VAL A 81 19.09 4.28 0.53
C VAL A 81 19.37 3.10 1.46
N LYS A 82 19.06 3.23 2.74
CA LYS A 82 19.27 2.15 3.72
C LYS A 82 18.33 1.00 3.37
N ARG A 83 18.88 -0.21 3.21
CA ARG A 83 18.07 -1.42 3.01
C ARG A 83 17.31 -1.70 4.32
N SER A 84 16.00 -1.88 4.22
CA SER A 84 15.20 -2.40 5.32
C SER A 84 15.24 -3.92 5.29
N ASN A 85 15.47 -4.56 6.43
CA ASN A 85 15.33 -6.01 6.53
C ASN A 85 13.87 -6.42 6.24
N PRO A 86 13.65 -7.64 5.72
CA PRO A 86 12.31 -8.18 5.61
C PRO A 86 11.63 -8.20 6.97
N ASP A 87 10.43 -7.64 7.03
CA ASP A 87 9.58 -7.71 8.22
C ASP A 87 8.92 -9.10 8.23
N LEU A 88 9.31 -9.94 9.19
CA LEU A 88 8.84 -11.33 9.29
C LEU A 88 7.62 -11.52 10.21
N TYR A 89 7.17 -10.47 10.90
CA TYR A 89 6.07 -10.58 11.84
C TYR A 89 4.76 -10.95 11.12
N VAL A 90 4.06 -11.95 11.63
CA VAL A 90 2.70 -12.36 11.23
C VAL A 90 1.88 -12.40 12.52
N PRO A 91 0.76 -11.65 12.61
CA PRO A 91 -0.03 -11.65 13.84
C PRO A 91 -0.77 -12.98 14.01
N THR A 92 -1.12 -13.29 15.24
CA THR A 92 -1.97 -14.42 15.64
C THR A 92 -3.45 -14.09 15.46
N LEU A 93 -4.31 -15.12 15.49
CA LEU A 93 -5.76 -14.93 15.47
C LEU A 93 -6.25 -14.09 16.66
N GLU A 94 -5.68 -14.30 17.85
CA GLU A 94 -6.06 -13.56 19.05
C GLU A 94 -5.69 -12.07 18.97
N GLU A 95 -4.52 -11.74 18.41
CA GLU A 95 -4.16 -10.34 18.14
C GLU A 95 -5.11 -9.68 17.12
N VAL A 96 -5.54 -10.43 16.10
CA VAL A 96 -6.53 -9.98 15.11
C VAL A 96 -7.89 -9.73 15.76
N ARG A 97 -8.39 -10.67 16.58
CA ARG A 97 -9.64 -10.55 17.34
C ARG A 97 -9.63 -9.34 18.26
N LYS A 98 -8.58 -9.22 19.06
CA LYS A 98 -8.38 -8.06 19.95
C LYS A 98 -8.41 -6.76 19.17
N THR A 99 -7.74 -6.70 18.02
CA THR A 99 -7.73 -5.50 17.17
C THR A 99 -9.11 -5.15 16.64
N LEU A 100 -9.90 -6.14 16.22
CA LEU A 100 -11.27 -5.92 15.75
C LEU A 100 -12.18 -5.41 16.88
N MET A 101 -12.06 -5.92 18.10
CA MET A 101 -12.80 -5.42 19.27
C MET A 101 -12.45 -3.96 19.55
N LEU A 102 -11.16 -3.62 19.63
CA LEU A 102 -10.70 -2.24 19.82
C LEU A 102 -11.17 -1.31 18.70
N ALA A 103 -11.14 -1.78 17.44
CA ALA A 103 -11.62 -1.01 16.30
C ALA A 103 -13.14 -0.72 16.40
N LYS A 104 -13.92 -1.69 16.87
CA LYS A 104 -15.37 -1.58 17.11
C LYS A 104 -15.71 -0.59 18.21
N GLU A 105 -15.00 -0.67 19.33
CA GLU A 105 -15.12 0.29 20.44
C GLU A 105 -14.75 1.71 20.02
N TYR A 106 -13.75 1.86 19.13
CA TYR A 106 -13.31 3.17 18.67
C TYR A 106 -14.28 3.81 17.66
N SER A 107 -14.72 3.05 16.65
CA SER A 107 -15.67 3.53 15.63
C SER A 107 -16.12 2.39 14.71
N GLU A 108 -17.43 2.30 14.46
CA GLU A 108 -18.02 1.41 13.44
C GLU A 108 -17.37 1.53 12.04
N ASN A 109 -16.90 2.73 11.67
CA ASN A 109 -16.24 2.95 10.39
C ASN A 109 -14.80 2.38 10.38
N VAL A 110 -14.08 2.49 11.50
CA VAL A 110 -12.74 1.88 11.65
C VAL A 110 -12.86 0.37 11.73
N TYR A 111 -13.84 -0.14 12.47
CA TYR A 111 -14.17 -1.55 12.51
C TYR A 111 -14.43 -2.11 11.11
N LEU A 112 -15.31 -1.47 10.32
CA LEU A 112 -15.59 -1.92 8.96
C LEU A 112 -14.32 -1.99 8.09
N VAL A 113 -13.43 -1.00 8.21
CA VAL A 113 -12.15 -1.01 7.48
C VAL A 113 -11.26 -2.20 7.89
N TYR A 114 -11.18 -2.50 9.18
CA TYR A 114 -10.41 -3.65 9.68
C TYR A 114 -11.08 -5.00 9.35
N ARG A 115 -12.41 -5.07 9.39
CA ARG A 115 -13.18 -6.25 8.96
C ARG A 115 -12.91 -6.55 7.49
N LEU A 116 -13.00 -5.54 6.62
CA LEU A 116 -12.68 -5.71 5.21
C LEU A 116 -11.19 -6.05 4.99
N ALA A 117 -10.27 -5.54 5.81
CA ALA A 117 -8.86 -5.93 5.74
C ALA A 117 -8.64 -7.40 6.09
N LEU A 118 -9.39 -7.94 7.05
CA LEU A 118 -9.39 -9.35 7.39
C LEU A 118 -10.01 -10.19 6.26
N GLU A 119 -11.12 -9.76 5.69
CA GLU A 119 -11.81 -10.54 4.66
C GLU A 119 -11.02 -10.59 3.35
N SER A 120 -10.38 -9.48 2.98
CA SER A 120 -9.75 -9.34 1.66
C SER A 120 -8.23 -9.48 1.65
N GLY A 121 -7.54 -9.18 2.75
CA GLY A 121 -6.09 -8.94 2.73
C GLY A 121 -5.66 -7.77 1.81
N ALA A 122 -6.60 -6.90 1.41
CA ALA A 122 -6.35 -5.77 0.54
C ALA A 122 -5.53 -4.68 1.26
N ARG A 123 -4.96 -3.76 0.48
CA ARG A 123 -4.29 -2.58 1.04
C ARG A 123 -5.34 -1.61 1.56
N LEU A 124 -5.03 -0.87 2.63
CA LEU A 124 -5.93 0.17 3.16
C LEU A 124 -6.50 1.08 2.06
N SER A 125 -5.66 1.55 1.13
CA SER A 125 -6.15 2.43 0.06
C SER A 125 -7.13 1.78 -0.92
N GLU A 126 -7.08 0.46 -1.09
CA GLU A 126 -8.02 -0.29 -1.93
C GLU A 126 -9.37 -0.42 -1.21
N ILE A 127 -9.35 -0.72 0.10
CA ILE A 127 -10.54 -0.74 0.95
C ILE A 127 -11.23 0.62 0.97
N LEU A 128 -10.48 1.70 1.20
CA LEU A 128 -11.03 3.06 1.21
C LEU A 128 -11.67 3.45 -0.13
N LYS A 129 -11.11 2.97 -1.25
CA LYS A 129 -11.66 3.23 -2.59
C LYS A 129 -12.98 2.47 -2.81
N ALA A 130 -13.07 1.22 -2.36
CA ALA A 130 -14.31 0.45 -2.44
C ALA A 130 -15.41 1.08 -1.57
N LEU A 131 -15.08 1.54 -0.36
CA LEU A 131 -16.01 2.22 0.54
C LEU A 131 -16.46 3.61 0.06
N SER A 132 -15.72 4.27 -0.84
CA SER A 132 -16.13 5.57 -1.40
C SER A 132 -17.21 5.46 -2.48
N GLU A 133 -17.28 4.32 -3.17
CA GLU A 133 -18.14 4.03 -4.33
C GLU A 133 -18.77 2.61 -4.21
N PRO A 134 -19.41 2.25 -3.08
CA PRO A 134 -19.83 0.87 -2.80
C PRO A 134 -20.84 0.29 -3.80
N GLU A 135 -21.53 1.12 -4.58
CA GLU A 135 -22.55 0.73 -5.56
C GLU A 135 -22.05 -0.18 -6.68
N ARG A 136 -20.72 -0.31 -6.84
CA ARG A 136 -20.09 -1.18 -7.85
C ARG A 136 -19.82 -2.60 -7.35
N ASP A 137 -20.20 -2.91 -6.11
CA ASP A 137 -20.03 -4.22 -5.51
C ASP A 137 -20.89 -5.28 -6.22
N VAL A 138 -20.36 -6.50 -6.31
CA VAL A 138 -21.06 -7.63 -6.93
C VAL A 138 -21.05 -8.80 -5.96
N CYS A 139 -22.22 -9.29 -5.59
CA CYS A 139 -22.38 -10.41 -4.67
C CYS A 139 -22.95 -11.64 -5.38
N GLU A 140 -22.34 -12.80 -5.14
CA GLU A 140 -22.73 -14.11 -5.66
C GLU A 140 -22.80 -15.10 -4.48
N GLY A 141 -24.00 -15.29 -3.93
CA GLY A 141 -24.19 -16.12 -2.73
C GLY A 141 -23.53 -15.51 -1.49
N ASP A 142 -22.68 -16.28 -0.81
CA ASP A 142 -22.02 -15.89 0.44
C ASP A 142 -20.73 -15.06 0.23
N ILE A 143 -20.37 -14.73 -1.02
CA ILE A 143 -19.17 -13.96 -1.33
C ILE A 143 -19.50 -12.74 -2.19
N CYS A 144 -18.76 -11.66 -1.98
CA CYS A 144 -18.83 -10.46 -2.78
C CYS A 144 -17.45 -10.10 -3.32
N TYR A 145 -17.42 -9.36 -4.43
CA TYR A 145 -16.20 -8.80 -5.00
C TYR A 145 -16.47 -7.42 -5.59
N TYR A 146 -15.56 -6.50 -5.28
CA TYR A 146 -15.58 -5.15 -5.82
C TYR A 146 -14.55 -5.00 -6.96
N PRO A 147 -14.96 -4.67 -8.20
CA PRO A 147 -14.04 -4.42 -9.30
C PRO A 147 -13.26 -3.11 -9.11
N LEU A 148 -11.98 -3.20 -8.73
CA LEU A 148 -11.12 -2.02 -8.55
C LEU A 148 -10.61 -1.46 -9.87
N ALA A 149 -10.26 -2.33 -10.82
CA ALA A 149 -9.59 -1.97 -12.09
C ALA A 149 -8.43 -0.95 -11.90
N TRP A 150 -7.70 -1.05 -10.79
CA TRP A 150 -6.76 0.00 -10.38
C TRP A 150 -5.32 -0.40 -10.64
N THR A 151 -4.70 0.25 -11.62
CA THR A 151 -3.27 0.14 -11.91
C THR A 151 -2.50 1.35 -11.37
N ARG A 152 -1.60 1.15 -10.40
CA ARG A 152 -0.63 2.17 -9.95
C ARG A 152 0.78 1.73 -10.32
N GLY A 153 1.23 2.15 -11.51
CA GLY A 153 2.49 1.66 -12.09
C GLY A 153 2.45 0.15 -12.28
N TYR A 154 3.42 -0.59 -11.72
CA TYR A 154 3.48 -2.06 -11.80
C TYR A 154 2.59 -2.79 -10.78
N LYS A 155 1.90 -2.07 -9.88
CA LYS A 155 1.02 -2.66 -8.86
C LYS A 155 -0.43 -2.58 -9.35
N GLY A 156 -0.99 -3.71 -9.73
CA GLY A 156 -2.41 -3.84 -10.08
C GLY A 156 -3.19 -4.53 -8.96
N SER A 157 -4.33 -3.96 -8.58
CA SER A 157 -5.37 -4.67 -7.83
C SER A 157 -6.65 -4.65 -8.64
N TYR A 158 -7.16 -5.83 -8.95
CA TYR A 158 -8.28 -5.99 -9.88
C TYR A 158 -9.61 -6.12 -9.15
N TYR A 159 -9.61 -6.85 -8.02
CA TYR A 159 -10.80 -7.14 -7.24
C TYR A 159 -10.49 -7.03 -5.75
N LEU A 160 -11.48 -6.64 -4.95
CA LEU A 160 -11.48 -6.77 -3.50
C LEU A 160 -12.55 -7.80 -3.15
N PHE A 161 -12.13 -8.98 -2.72
CA PHE A 161 -13.03 -10.04 -2.26
C PHE A 161 -13.40 -9.81 -0.80
N HIS A 162 -14.68 -9.97 -0.45
CA HIS A 162 -15.16 -9.76 0.91
C HIS A 162 -16.46 -10.54 1.15
N ALA A 163 -16.95 -10.50 2.39
CA ALA A 163 -18.23 -11.09 2.79
C ALA A 163 -19.15 -10.06 3.47
N THR A 164 -18.58 -9.03 4.11
CA THR A 164 -19.33 -7.95 4.76
C THR A 164 -19.81 -6.94 3.72
N PRO A 165 -21.14 -6.68 3.61
CA PRO A 165 -21.67 -5.72 2.65
C PRO A 165 -20.98 -4.36 2.72
N LEU A 166 -20.61 -3.82 1.55
CA LEU A 166 -20.03 -2.49 1.48
C LEU A 166 -21.11 -1.43 1.75
N ARG A 167 -20.71 -0.37 2.47
CA ARG A 167 -21.52 0.85 2.64
C ARG A 167 -20.66 2.08 2.44
N LYS A 168 -21.28 3.19 2.07
CA LYS A 168 -20.54 4.43 1.83
C LYS A 168 -20.00 4.93 3.16
N VAL A 169 -18.69 5.11 3.23
CA VAL A 169 -18.02 5.63 4.42
C VAL A 169 -17.06 6.74 4.02
N ASP A 170 -17.29 7.94 4.57
CA ASP A 170 -16.33 9.03 4.47
C ASP A 170 -15.29 8.91 5.60
N ILE A 171 -14.28 8.08 5.36
CA ILE A 171 -13.17 7.86 6.28
C ILE A 171 -11.84 8.03 5.54
N THR A 172 -10.93 8.78 6.17
CA THR A 172 -9.60 8.98 5.63
C THR A 172 -8.60 7.99 6.24
N ARG A 173 -7.48 7.79 5.55
CA ARG A 173 -6.33 7.05 6.10
C ARG A 173 -5.85 7.61 7.46
N TYR A 174 -6.09 8.89 7.73
CA TYR A 174 -5.67 9.52 8.98
C TYR A 174 -6.47 9.00 10.18
N ALA A 175 -7.75 8.65 10.00
CA ALA A 175 -8.54 8.04 11.06
C ALA A 175 -7.97 6.68 11.48
N ILE A 176 -7.53 5.87 10.51
CA ILE A 176 -6.87 4.59 10.79
C ILE A 176 -5.53 4.79 11.50
N HIS A 177 -4.73 5.76 11.05
CA HIS A 177 -3.47 6.08 11.72
C HIS A 177 -3.67 6.66 13.13
N ASP A 178 -4.74 7.42 13.37
CA ASP A 178 -5.08 7.91 14.70
C ASP A 178 -5.49 6.76 15.63
N PHE A 179 -6.29 5.82 15.14
CA PHE A 179 -6.62 4.58 15.84
C PHE A 179 -5.36 3.79 16.23
N GLU A 180 -4.48 3.48 15.26
CA GLU A 180 -3.21 2.77 15.50
C GLU A 180 -2.27 3.55 16.44
N ARG A 181 -2.36 4.89 16.46
CA ARG A 181 -1.57 5.72 17.36
C ARG A 181 -2.06 5.63 18.80
N ARG A 182 -3.38 5.61 19.01
CA ARG A 182 -4.02 5.56 20.34
C ARG A 182 -4.03 4.15 20.94
N HIS A 183 -4.11 3.10 20.11
CA HIS A 183 -4.16 1.70 20.55
C HIS A 183 -2.88 0.98 20.13
N LYS A 184 -1.83 1.08 20.97
CA LYS A 184 -0.50 0.51 20.66
C LYS A 184 -0.48 -1.02 20.64
N ASP A 185 -1.49 -1.62 21.24
CA ASP A 185 -1.74 -3.05 21.30
C ASP A 185 -2.63 -3.55 20.13
N ALA A 186 -3.14 -2.65 19.30
CA ALA A 186 -3.79 -3.01 18.05
C ALA A 186 -2.76 -3.37 16.98
N VAL A 187 -3.07 -4.40 16.20
CA VAL A 187 -2.29 -4.79 15.03
C VAL A 187 -2.45 -3.71 13.95
N ALA A 188 -1.33 -3.16 13.49
CA ALA A 188 -1.36 -2.22 12.38
C ALA A 188 -1.98 -2.87 11.13
N ILE A 189 -2.85 -2.16 10.43
CA ILE A 189 -3.70 -2.72 9.36
C ILE A 189 -2.89 -3.38 8.24
N LYS A 190 -1.66 -2.92 8.00
CA LYS A 190 -0.76 -3.53 7.00
C LYS A 190 -0.44 -5.00 7.30
N TYR A 191 -0.53 -5.44 8.56
CA TYR A 191 -0.23 -6.81 8.99
C TYR A 191 -1.41 -7.78 8.83
N PHE A 192 -2.65 -7.28 8.75
CA PHE A 192 -3.82 -8.12 8.39
C PHE A 192 -3.57 -8.82 7.05
N ARG A 193 -2.99 -8.12 6.09
CA ARG A 193 -2.58 -8.72 4.81
C ARG A 193 -1.66 -9.95 4.97
N LYS A 194 -0.74 -9.94 5.94
CA LYS A 194 0.13 -11.12 6.17
C LYS A 194 -0.64 -12.25 6.84
N PHE A 195 -1.47 -11.92 7.82
CA PHE A 195 -2.38 -12.88 8.46
C PHE A 195 -3.24 -13.60 7.42
N VAL A 196 -3.94 -12.84 6.59
CA VAL A 196 -4.84 -13.37 5.55
C VAL A 196 -4.09 -14.29 4.59
N SER A 197 -2.90 -13.91 4.11
CA SER A 197 -2.12 -14.80 3.22
C SER A 197 -1.68 -16.08 3.91
N THR A 198 -1.26 -16.01 5.17
CA THR A 198 -0.85 -17.20 5.94
C THR A 198 -2.04 -18.11 6.20
N GLN A 199 -3.19 -17.54 6.54
CA GLN A 199 -4.42 -18.30 6.79
C GLN A 199 -5.00 -18.92 5.50
N MET A 200 -4.99 -18.20 4.38
CA MET A 200 -5.40 -18.79 3.10
C MET A 200 -4.47 -19.93 2.69
N ALA A 201 -3.16 -19.79 2.91
CA ALA A 201 -2.19 -20.83 2.63
C ALA A 201 -2.41 -22.08 3.50
N SER A 202 -2.73 -21.91 4.79
CA SER A 202 -3.03 -23.04 5.69
C SER A 202 -4.32 -23.78 5.30
N LEU A 203 -5.25 -23.11 4.62
CA LEU A 203 -6.46 -23.72 4.02
C LEU A 203 -6.19 -24.38 2.66
N GLY A 204 -4.93 -24.43 2.21
CA GLY A 204 -4.55 -25.04 0.93
C GLY A 204 -4.93 -24.22 -0.30
N ILE A 205 -5.17 -22.91 -0.15
CA ILE A 205 -5.43 -22.02 -1.28
C ILE A 205 -4.10 -21.80 -2.04
N PRO A 206 -4.06 -21.98 -3.37
CA PRO A 206 -2.85 -21.77 -4.16
C PRO A 206 -2.25 -20.36 -4.01
N PHE A 207 -0.92 -20.25 -3.95
CA PHE A 207 -0.24 -18.97 -3.73
C PHE A 207 -0.51 -17.92 -4.83
N ASP A 208 -0.69 -18.34 -6.08
CA ASP A 208 -1.07 -17.47 -7.18
C ASP A 208 -2.48 -16.89 -7.03
N VAL A 209 -3.41 -17.67 -6.46
CA VAL A 209 -4.75 -17.19 -6.06
C VAL A 209 -4.66 -16.21 -4.89
N ILE A 210 -3.86 -16.52 -3.87
CA ILE A 210 -3.62 -15.59 -2.73
C ILE A 210 -3.03 -14.27 -3.23
N ASP A 211 -2.04 -14.36 -4.12
CA ASP A 211 -1.43 -13.19 -4.75
C ASP A 211 -2.46 -12.37 -5.52
N PHE A 212 -3.34 -13.04 -6.28
CA PHE A 212 -4.41 -12.39 -7.03
C PHE A 212 -5.43 -11.69 -6.12
N ILE A 213 -5.94 -12.37 -5.08
CA ILE A 213 -6.87 -11.79 -4.08
C ILE A 213 -6.27 -10.53 -3.46
N GLN A 214 -4.97 -10.57 -3.16
CA GLN A 214 -4.27 -9.45 -2.55
C GLN A 214 -3.84 -8.36 -3.56
N GLY A 215 -4.10 -8.47 -4.85
CA GLY A 215 -3.61 -7.51 -5.84
C GLY A 215 -2.07 -7.47 -5.89
N ARG A 216 -1.45 -8.65 -5.90
CA ARG A 216 -0.04 -8.89 -6.25
C ARG A 216 -0.03 -9.40 -7.68
N LYS A 217 0.93 -8.95 -8.49
CA LYS A 217 1.06 -9.41 -9.87
C LYS A 217 1.44 -10.90 -9.84
N PRO A 218 0.67 -11.80 -10.47
CA PRO A 218 1.07 -13.19 -10.60
C PRO A 218 2.42 -13.28 -11.31
N THR A 219 3.32 -14.10 -10.79
CA THR A 219 4.67 -14.29 -11.35
C THR A 219 4.72 -15.30 -12.49
N ARG A 220 3.69 -16.14 -12.65
CA ARG A 220 3.61 -17.21 -13.67
C ARG A 220 2.89 -16.73 -14.94
N VAL A 221 3.33 -17.23 -16.09
CA VAL A 221 2.82 -16.83 -17.42
C VAL A 221 1.45 -17.45 -17.72
N LEU A 222 1.19 -18.69 -17.28
CA LEU A 222 -0.07 -19.40 -17.55
C LEU A 222 -1.29 -18.76 -16.84
N THR A 223 -1.08 -18.03 -15.74
CA THR A 223 -2.11 -17.28 -15.00
C THR A 223 -2.40 -15.90 -15.58
N GLN A 224 -1.81 -15.54 -16.74
CA GLN A 224 -2.09 -14.28 -17.44
C GLN A 224 -3.46 -14.27 -18.13
N HIS A 225 -4.12 -15.42 -18.29
CA HIS A 225 -5.53 -15.45 -18.67
C HIS A 225 -6.40 -15.10 -17.46
N TYR A 226 -6.49 -13.81 -17.15
CA TYR A 226 -7.18 -13.28 -15.96
C TYR A 226 -8.63 -13.76 -15.80
N VAL A 227 -9.31 -14.11 -16.91
CA VAL A 227 -10.68 -14.64 -16.90
C VAL A 227 -10.74 -16.01 -16.22
N SER A 228 -9.79 -16.91 -16.46
CA SER A 228 -9.76 -18.22 -15.78
C SER A 228 -9.35 -18.07 -14.31
N LEU A 229 -8.40 -17.18 -14.02
CA LEU A 229 -7.92 -16.94 -12.65
C LEU A 229 -8.99 -16.34 -11.75
N PHE A 230 -9.84 -15.45 -12.28
CA PHE A 230 -10.96 -14.89 -11.52
C PHE A 230 -11.97 -15.97 -11.10
N GLY A 231 -12.38 -16.83 -12.03
CA GLY A 231 -13.28 -17.95 -11.73
C GLY A 231 -12.69 -18.91 -10.68
N ILE A 232 -11.43 -19.29 -10.83
CA ILE A 232 -10.71 -20.13 -9.85
C ILE A 232 -10.65 -19.42 -8.49
N THR A 233 -10.37 -18.12 -8.49
CA THR A 233 -10.28 -17.34 -7.25
C THR A 233 -11.62 -17.29 -6.51
N LYS A 234 -12.74 -17.10 -7.21
CA LYS A 234 -14.07 -17.16 -6.58
C LYS A 234 -14.28 -18.47 -5.84
N GLU A 235 -14.01 -19.61 -6.47
CA GLU A 235 -14.18 -20.92 -5.84
C GLU A 235 -13.24 -21.15 -4.67
N GLN A 236 -11.97 -20.74 -4.78
CA GLN A 236 -11.03 -20.88 -3.67
C GLN A 236 -11.34 -19.92 -2.51
N TYR A 237 -11.81 -18.71 -2.80
CA TYR A 237 -12.16 -17.71 -1.79
C TYR A 237 -13.32 -18.18 -0.91
N LYS A 238 -14.26 -18.99 -1.43
CA LYS A 238 -15.32 -19.62 -0.62
C LYS A 238 -14.78 -20.40 0.57
N LYS A 239 -13.63 -21.09 0.44
CA LYS A 239 -12.97 -21.78 1.56
C LYS A 239 -12.57 -20.82 2.67
N TYR A 240 -12.04 -19.65 2.29
CA TYR A 240 -11.65 -18.61 3.23
C TYR A 240 -12.88 -17.95 3.87
N ALA A 241 -13.91 -17.63 3.09
CA ALA A 241 -15.18 -17.10 3.58
C ALA A 241 -15.86 -18.06 4.57
N GLU A 242 -15.84 -19.37 4.30
CA GLU A 242 -16.37 -20.38 5.22
C GLU A 242 -15.56 -20.42 6.52
N TRP A 243 -14.23 -20.35 6.44
CA TRP A 243 -13.37 -20.29 7.62
C TRP A 243 -13.65 -19.03 8.46
N LEU A 244 -13.82 -17.87 7.82
CA LEU A 244 -14.19 -16.61 8.49
C LEU A 244 -15.50 -16.76 9.26
N ARG A 245 -16.53 -17.34 8.63
CA ARG A 245 -17.84 -17.57 9.25
C ARG A 245 -17.77 -18.50 10.46
N LYS A 246 -16.99 -19.59 10.38
CA LYS A 246 -16.84 -20.54 11.50
C LYS A 246 -16.04 -19.98 12.66
N THR A 247 -15.12 -19.05 12.38
CA THR A 247 -14.16 -18.53 13.35
C THR A 247 -14.59 -17.20 13.96
N ASP A 248 -15.77 -16.70 13.54
CA ASP A 248 -16.18 -15.28 13.56
C ASP A 248 -15.45 -14.48 14.63
N PRO A 249 -14.42 -13.71 14.24
CA PRO A 249 -13.50 -13.17 15.21
C PRO A 249 -14.11 -12.07 16.09
N VAL A 250 -15.30 -11.55 15.77
CA VAL A 250 -16.12 -10.62 16.57
C VAL A 250 -17.57 -10.67 16.12
#